data_AF-A0A972D8Q4-F1
#
_entry.id   AF-A0A972D8Q4-F1
#
_cell.length_a   1.000
_cell.length_b   1.000
_cell.length_c   1.000
_cell.angle_alpha   90.00
_cell.angle_beta   90.00
_cell.angle_gamma   90.00
#
_symmetry.space_group_name_H-M   'P 1'
#
loop_
_entity.id
_entity.type
_entity.pdbx_description
1 polymer ?
#
loop_
_entity_poly.entity_id
_entity_poly.type
_entity_poly.pdbx_seq_one_letter_code
_entity_poly.pdbx_strand_id
1 'polypeptide(L)'
;MLSVSEGSHGGAIVVDGDAVQYTSAEAAECGFVETFTYTADLGDGVPRTARVEVTVPCECGNGIVEPGEQCDDPDDVDEELCTADCRRVSRCGNGVVEPGEQCDDGNTAPGDGCSPVCTHEIIIPL
;
A
#
# COMPACT_ATOMS: atom_id res chain seq x y z
N MET A 1 31.10 -25.29 -0.19
CA MET A 1 30.03 -25.05 0.82
C MET A 1 29.15 -23.93 0.29
N LEU A 2 27.83 -24.01 0.45
CA LEU A 2 26.89 -22.94 0.10
C LEU A 2 26.13 -22.53 1.38
N SER A 3 26.09 -21.24 1.67
CA SER A 3 25.27 -20.69 2.75
C SER A 3 24.63 -19.37 2.34
N VAL A 4 23.48 -19.09 2.93
CA VAL A 4 22.71 -17.85 2.74
C VAL A 4 22.53 -17.20 4.11
N SER A 5 22.70 -15.88 4.20
CA SER A 5 22.41 -15.14 5.42
C SER A 5 20.90 -15.10 5.70
N GLU A 6 20.52 -14.79 6.93
CA GLU A 6 19.19 -14.19 7.18
C GLU A 6 19.06 -12.89 6.37
N GLY A 7 17.84 -12.57 5.97
CA GLY A 7 17.54 -11.33 5.26
C GLY A 7 17.68 -10.12 6.18
N SER A 8 17.90 -8.94 5.58
CA SER A 8 18.04 -7.69 6.35
C SER A 8 16.78 -7.27 7.11
N HIS A 9 15.63 -7.87 6.82
CA HIS A 9 14.34 -7.68 7.50
C HIS A 9 13.84 -9.02 8.09
N GLY A 10 14.75 -9.96 8.37
CA GLY A 10 14.44 -11.25 9.01
C GLY A 10 13.85 -12.32 8.07
N GLY A 11 13.64 -11.99 6.80
CA GLY A 11 13.13 -12.93 5.80
C GLY A 11 14.14 -14.03 5.48
N ALA A 12 13.66 -15.07 4.81
CA ALA A 12 14.44 -16.23 4.43
C ALA A 12 14.33 -16.51 2.94
N ILE A 13 15.42 -16.98 2.35
CA ILE A 13 15.40 -17.57 1.01
C ILE A 13 15.81 -19.03 1.09
N VAL A 14 15.03 -19.86 0.41
CA VAL A 14 15.35 -21.26 0.14
C VAL A 14 15.52 -21.44 -1.36
N VAL A 15 16.63 -22.05 -1.77
CA VAL A 15 16.87 -22.43 -3.17
C VAL A 15 16.52 -23.90 -3.32
N ASP A 16 15.51 -24.22 -4.14
CA ASP A 16 15.08 -25.58 -4.47
C ASP A 16 15.22 -25.80 -5.98
N GLY A 17 16.30 -26.48 -6.37
CA GLY A 17 16.68 -26.62 -7.78
C GLY A 17 16.94 -25.25 -8.43
N ASP A 18 16.14 -24.92 -9.44
CA ASP A 18 16.22 -23.64 -10.17
C ASP A 18 15.26 -22.58 -9.58
N ALA A 19 14.46 -22.92 -8.57
CA ALA A 19 13.52 -22.01 -7.94
C ALA A 19 14.13 -21.33 -6.72
N VAL A 20 13.81 -20.05 -6.57
CA VAL A 20 14.13 -19.26 -5.38
C VAL A 20 12.81 -18.97 -4.66
N GLN A 21 12.65 -19.52 -3.47
CA GLN A 21 11.50 -19.25 -2.61
C GLN A 21 11.89 -18.23 -1.56
N TYR A 22 11.14 -17.13 -1.51
CA TYR A 22 11.25 -16.10 -0.49
C TYR A 22 10.11 -16.26 0.52
N THR A 23 10.41 -16.07 1.80
CA THR A 23 9.44 -16.01 2.89
C THR A 23 9.76 -14.78 3.72
N SER A 24 8.82 -13.85 3.84
CA SER A 24 8.98 -12.68 4.70
C SER A 24 8.92 -13.07 6.18
N ALA A 25 9.56 -12.29 7.04
CA ALA A 25 9.48 -12.48 8.49
C ALA A 25 8.09 -12.11 9.03
N GLU A 26 7.47 -11.09 8.45
CA GLU A 26 6.17 -10.55 8.85
C GLU A 26 5.23 -10.47 7.65
N ALA A 27 3.96 -10.81 7.86
CA ALA A 27 2.97 -10.99 6.79
C ALA A 27 2.42 -9.67 6.20
N ALA A 28 2.82 -8.51 6.74
CA ALA A 28 2.26 -7.21 6.38
C ALA A 28 3.31 -6.07 6.37
N GLU A 29 4.60 -6.40 6.39
CA GLU A 29 5.62 -5.41 6.07
C GLU A 29 5.84 -5.41 4.55
N CYS A 30 5.84 -4.22 3.96
CA CYS A 30 6.08 -3.97 2.55
C CYS A 30 6.91 -2.67 2.41
N GLY A 31 7.27 -2.30 1.19
CA GLY A 31 7.99 -1.05 0.91
C GLY A 31 9.47 -1.10 1.27
N PHE A 32 10.04 -2.29 1.41
CA PHE A 32 11.45 -2.48 1.75
C PHE A 32 12.19 -3.31 0.70
N VAL A 33 13.52 -3.22 0.75
CA VAL A 33 14.43 -4.09 0.00
C VAL A 33 15.08 -5.04 0.97
N GLU A 34 14.77 -6.32 0.85
CA GLU A 34 15.44 -7.34 1.62
C GLU A 34 16.74 -7.77 0.97
N THR A 35 17.82 -7.70 1.74
CA THR A 35 19.15 -8.04 1.27
C THR A 35 19.61 -9.37 1.85
N PHE A 36 20.11 -10.24 1.00
CA PHE A 36 20.74 -11.51 1.35
C PHE A 36 22.19 -11.56 0.88
N THR A 37 23.04 -12.21 1.66
CA THR A 37 24.42 -12.53 1.25
C THR A 37 24.56 -14.03 1.06
N TYR A 38 24.85 -14.43 -0.17
CA TYR A 38 25.23 -15.79 -0.52
C TYR A 38 26.72 -15.94 -0.37
N THR A 39 27.16 -17.01 0.26
CA THR A 39 28.58 -17.38 0.34
C THR A 39 28.77 -18.77 -0.26
N ALA A 40 29.66 -18.86 -1.25
CA ALA A 40 29.98 -20.10 -1.93
C ALA A 40 31.49 -20.31 -2.03
N ASP A 41 31.94 -21.52 -1.74
CA ASP A 41 33.28 -22.01 -2.08
C ASP A 41 33.15 -23.01 -3.23
N LEU A 42 33.84 -22.72 -4.34
CA LEU A 42 33.80 -23.48 -5.59
C LEU A 42 34.82 -24.63 -5.63
N GLY A 43 35.40 -24.99 -4.47
CA GLY A 43 36.35 -26.08 -4.32
C GLY A 43 37.81 -25.64 -4.26
N ASP A 44 38.07 -24.34 -4.20
CA ASP A 44 39.42 -23.77 -4.09
C ASP A 44 39.77 -23.30 -2.66
N GLY A 45 38.85 -23.45 -1.71
CA GLY A 45 39.08 -23.02 -0.32
C GLY A 45 38.92 -21.51 -0.14
N VAL A 46 38.46 -20.78 -1.17
CA VAL A 46 38.29 -19.33 -1.13
C VAL A 46 36.79 -19.01 -1.23
N PRO A 47 36.15 -18.55 -0.14
CA PRO A 47 34.75 -18.18 -0.17
C PRO A 47 34.57 -16.92 -1.03
N ARG A 48 33.55 -16.97 -1.89
CA ARG A 48 33.07 -15.85 -2.70
C ARG A 48 31.69 -15.48 -2.23
N THR A 49 31.38 -14.19 -2.27
CA THR A 49 30.08 -13.68 -1.86
C THR A 49 29.32 -13.07 -3.03
N ALA A 50 28.00 -13.20 -2.98
CA ALA A 50 27.07 -12.52 -3.88
C ALA A 50 25.97 -11.86 -3.04
N ARG A 51 25.55 -10.66 -3.45
CA ARG A 51 24.44 -9.94 -2.83
C ARG A 51 23.19 -10.13 -3.68
N VAL A 52 22.09 -10.49 -3.03
CA VAL A 52 20.77 -10.63 -3.66
C VAL A 52 19.82 -9.67 -2.98
N GLU A 53 19.03 -8.95 -3.77
CA GLU A 53 18.01 -8.03 -3.30
C GLU A 53 16.64 -8.55 -3.73
N VAL A 54 15.71 -8.62 -2.77
CA VAL A 54 14.30 -8.87 -2.98
C VAL A 54 13.56 -7.57 -2.69
N THR A 55 12.89 -7.02 -3.68
CA THR A 55 12.03 -5.84 -3.47
C THR A 55 10.63 -6.33 -3.10
N VAL A 56 10.14 -5.89 -1.95
CA VAL A 56 8.77 -6.13 -1.49
C VAL A 56 8.02 -4.82 -1.66
N PRO A 57 7.31 -4.59 -2.78
CA PRO A 57 6.50 -3.39 -2.95
C PRO A 57 5.30 -3.42 -2.00
N CYS A 58 4.83 -2.25 -1.57
CA CYS A 58 3.46 -2.13 -1.09
C CYS A 58 2.52 -2.08 -2.29
N GLU A 59 1.39 -2.77 -2.23
CA GLU A 59 0.45 -2.92 -3.35
C GLU A 59 -0.98 -2.62 -2.90
N CYS A 60 -1.47 -1.46 -3.33
CA CYS A 60 -2.88 -1.09 -3.16
C CYS A 60 -3.79 -2.04 -3.95
N GLY A 61 -4.82 -2.59 -3.30
CA GLY A 61 -5.81 -3.49 -3.91
C GLY A 61 -5.53 -4.97 -3.69
N ASN A 62 -4.71 -5.33 -2.70
CA ASN A 62 -4.28 -6.71 -2.48
C ASN A 62 -5.10 -7.47 -1.40
N GLY A 63 -6.09 -6.81 -0.81
CA GLY A 63 -6.94 -7.27 0.28
C GLY A 63 -6.40 -6.98 1.69
N ILE A 64 -5.30 -6.23 1.84
CA ILE A 64 -4.60 -5.98 3.10
C ILE A 64 -4.28 -4.49 3.22
N VAL A 65 -4.76 -3.81 4.27
CA VAL A 65 -4.36 -2.42 4.55
C VAL A 65 -2.93 -2.38 5.08
N GLU A 66 -2.00 -1.94 4.24
CA GLU A 66 -0.57 -1.87 4.54
C GLU A 66 -0.15 -0.55 5.22
N PRO A 67 1.03 -0.48 5.85
CA PRO A 67 1.54 0.76 6.41
C PRO A 67 1.66 1.89 5.37
N GLY A 68 0.83 2.94 5.53
CA GLY A 68 0.80 4.10 4.64
C GLY A 68 -0.49 4.21 3.83
N GLU A 69 -1.23 3.12 3.74
CA GLU A 69 -2.57 3.04 3.16
C GLU A 69 -3.64 3.48 4.16
N GLN A 70 -4.73 4.06 3.66
CA GLN A 70 -5.89 4.45 4.47
C GLN A 70 -7.07 3.48 4.26
N CYS A 71 -7.06 2.79 3.14
CA CYS A 71 -8.01 1.81 2.62
C CYS A 71 -7.19 0.93 1.66
N ASP A 72 -7.68 -0.24 1.27
CA ASP A 72 -6.95 -1.13 0.37
C ASP A 72 -7.75 -1.51 -0.89
N ASP A 73 -9.07 -1.61 -0.80
CA ASP A 73 -9.89 -2.00 -1.95
C ASP A 73 -10.38 -0.76 -2.73
N PRO A 74 -9.89 -0.47 -3.96
CA PRO A 74 -10.40 0.63 -4.78
C PRO A 74 -11.81 0.36 -5.31
N ASP A 75 -12.26 -0.90 -5.27
CA ASP A 75 -13.59 -1.36 -5.66
C ASP A 75 -14.50 -1.57 -4.45
N ASP A 76 -14.09 -1.13 -3.24
CA ASP A 76 -14.91 -1.27 -2.03
C ASP A 76 -16.27 -0.61 -2.27
N VAL A 77 -17.28 -1.46 -2.43
CA VAL A 77 -18.67 -1.05 -2.67
C VAL A 77 -19.32 -0.54 -1.38
N ASP A 78 -18.58 -0.58 -0.27
CA ASP A 78 -18.95 -0.18 1.07
C ASP A 78 -18.62 1.32 1.30
N GLU A 79 -18.98 2.15 0.32
CA GLU A 79 -19.16 3.61 0.37
C GLU A 79 -17.99 4.52 0.80
N GLU A 80 -16.77 4.01 0.92
CA GLU A 80 -15.58 4.83 1.18
C GLU A 80 -14.69 4.85 -0.05
N LEU A 81 -14.69 5.98 -0.77
CA LEU A 81 -13.95 6.17 -2.00
C LEU A 81 -12.44 6.00 -1.74
N CYS A 82 -11.94 4.79 -2.00
CA CYS A 82 -10.53 4.48 -1.97
C CYS A 82 -9.91 4.77 -3.33
N THR A 83 -8.89 5.64 -3.37
CA THR A 83 -8.17 5.91 -4.62
C THR A 83 -7.21 4.77 -4.97
N ALA A 84 -6.73 4.75 -6.21
CA ALA A 84 -5.66 3.82 -6.63
C ALA A 84 -4.32 4.00 -5.88
N ASP A 85 -4.19 5.09 -5.10
CA ASP A 85 -3.05 5.33 -4.19
C ASP A 85 -3.41 4.97 -2.73
N CYS A 86 -4.50 4.21 -2.54
CA CYS A 86 -5.00 3.77 -1.24
C CYS A 86 -5.22 4.92 -0.25
N ARG A 87 -5.73 6.05 -0.77
CA ARG A 87 -6.17 7.20 0.02
C ARG A 87 -7.67 7.27 0.02
N ARG A 88 -8.25 7.62 1.17
CA ARG A 88 -9.67 8.00 1.21
C ARG A 88 -9.84 9.38 0.61
N VAL A 89 -10.89 9.56 -0.19
CA VAL A 89 -11.36 10.88 -0.62
C VAL A 89 -12.77 11.13 -0.08
N SER A 90 -13.09 12.40 0.19
CA SER A 90 -14.41 12.77 0.66
C SER A 90 -15.47 12.57 -0.43
N ARG A 91 -16.68 12.19 -0.01
CA ARG A 91 -17.84 11.95 -0.86
C ARG A 91 -18.88 13.03 -0.61
N CYS A 92 -18.83 14.03 -1.47
CA CYS A 92 -19.81 15.11 -1.44
C CYS A 92 -21.24 14.61 -1.70
N GLY A 93 -22.15 14.99 -0.81
CA GLY A 93 -23.58 14.71 -0.87
C GLY A 93 -24.00 13.44 -0.15
N ASN A 94 -23.19 12.92 0.79
CA ASN A 94 -23.51 11.75 1.62
C ASN A 94 -24.20 12.13 2.95
N GLY A 95 -24.31 13.42 3.25
CA GLY A 95 -24.92 13.96 4.47
C GLY A 95 -23.96 14.05 5.66
N VAL A 96 -22.67 13.80 5.46
CA VAL A 96 -21.62 13.80 6.48
C VAL A 96 -20.50 14.73 6.02
N VAL A 97 -20.26 15.80 6.77
CA VAL A 97 -19.14 16.70 6.46
C VAL A 97 -17.81 16.00 6.74
N GLU A 98 -17.09 15.64 5.68
CA GLU A 98 -15.80 14.96 5.73
C GLU A 98 -14.60 15.94 5.65
N PRO A 99 -13.38 15.50 6.00
CA PRO A 99 -12.19 16.35 5.87
C PRO A 99 -12.00 16.86 4.43
N GLY A 100 -12.04 18.19 4.27
CA GLY A 100 -11.90 18.85 2.96
C GLY A 100 -13.21 19.50 2.48
N GLU A 101 -14.35 19.10 3.03
CA GLU A 101 -15.66 19.67 2.73
C GLU A 101 -15.94 20.89 3.62
N GLN A 102 -16.67 21.86 3.09
CA GLN A 102 -17.14 23.02 3.86
C GLN A 102 -18.59 22.83 4.33
N CYS A 103 -19.34 22.00 3.60
CA CYS A 103 -20.72 21.62 3.85
C CYS A 103 -20.98 20.25 3.23
N ASP A 104 -22.05 19.60 3.68
CA ASP A 104 -22.69 18.48 3.00
C ASP A 104 -24.17 18.49 3.43
N ASP A 105 -25.10 18.64 2.49
CA ASP A 105 -26.54 18.67 2.75
C ASP A 105 -27.27 17.40 2.29
N GLY A 106 -26.52 16.31 2.07
CA GLY A 106 -27.05 15.00 1.72
C GLY A 106 -27.42 14.83 0.26
N ASN A 107 -27.01 15.76 -0.61
CA ASN A 107 -27.17 15.62 -2.05
C ASN A 107 -26.14 16.45 -2.84
N THR A 108 -26.19 16.42 -4.17
CA THR A 108 -25.29 17.20 -5.06
C THR A 108 -26.05 18.17 -5.96
N ALA A 109 -27.27 18.57 -5.59
CA ALA A 109 -28.01 19.59 -6.30
C ALA A 109 -27.41 20.96 -5.98
N PRO A 110 -27.31 21.88 -6.95
CA PRO A 110 -26.91 23.25 -6.67
C PRO A 110 -28.10 24.11 -6.23
N GLY A 111 -27.83 25.18 -5.49
CA GLY A 111 -28.78 26.21 -5.09
C GLY A 111 -29.53 25.92 -3.78
N ASP A 112 -29.14 24.89 -3.03
CA ASP A 112 -29.67 24.51 -1.72
C ASP A 112 -28.73 24.88 -0.55
N GLY A 113 -27.56 25.45 -0.86
CA GLY A 113 -26.61 25.97 0.13
C GLY A 113 -25.31 25.18 0.23
N CYS A 114 -25.25 24.00 -0.40
CA CYS A 114 -24.02 23.27 -0.60
C CYS A 114 -23.80 22.95 -2.07
N SER A 115 -22.63 23.29 -2.60
CA SER A 115 -22.36 23.06 -4.02
C SER A 115 -22.16 21.56 -4.30
N PRO A 116 -22.24 21.12 -5.57
CA PRO A 116 -21.90 19.74 -5.96
C PRO A 116 -20.44 19.34 -5.70
N VAL A 117 -19.60 20.28 -5.23
CA VAL A 117 -18.21 20.05 -4.81
C VAL A 117 -17.99 20.42 -3.34
N CYS A 118 -19.07 20.45 -2.55
CA CYS A 118 -19.09 20.63 -1.10
C CYS A 118 -18.43 21.91 -0.61
N THR A 119 -18.67 23.00 -1.35
CA THR A 119 -18.35 24.37 -0.95
C THR A 119 -19.63 25.13 -0.66
N HIS A 120 -19.61 26.03 0.33
CA HIS A 120 -20.78 26.88 0.58
C HIS A 120 -21.16 27.70 -0.64
N GLU A 121 -22.45 27.67 -0.96
CA GLU A 121 -23.00 28.51 -2.02
C GLU A 121 -23.44 29.87 -1.46
N ILE A 122 -23.16 30.94 -2.22
CA ILE A 122 -23.74 32.25 -1.91
C ILE A 122 -25.13 32.29 -2.54
N ILE A 123 -26.11 31.82 -1.77
CA ILE A 123 -27.53 31.96 -2.12
C ILE A 123 -27.98 33.35 -1.71
N ILE A 124 -28.19 34.24 -2.70
CA ILE A 124 -28.79 35.55 -2.46
C ILE A 124 -30.31 35.35 -2.41
N PRO A 125 -30.98 35.50 -1.24
CA PRO A 125 -32.42 35.50 -1.21
C PRO A 125 -32.91 36.76 -1.93
N LEU A 126 -33.62 36.58 -3.05
CA LEU A 126 -34.33 37.65 -3.75
C LEU A 126 -35.48 38.20 -2.90
#